data_AF-A0A640W238-F1
#
_entry.id   AF-A0A640W238-F1
#
_cell.length_a   1.000
_cell.length_b   1.000
_cell.length_c   1.000
_cell.angle_alpha   90.00
_cell.angle_beta   90.00
_cell.angle_gamma   90.00
#
_symmetry.space_group_name_H-M   'P 1'
#
loop_
_entity.id
_entity.type
_entity.pdbx_description
1 polymer ?
#
loop_
_entity_poly.entity_id
_entity_poly.type
_entity_poly.pdbx_seq_one_letter_code
_entity_poly.pdbx_strand_id
1 'polypeptide(L)'
;MRLFVGSFEEDEVNEVVEDLRKAGVRSDLRHALNIDIEEKYYIEGKISELKEKYKEKKNVIEIINEVENYLEKARQMIEEGMDEKEFEEKFLNEVMPERKDFEDIRKEMRKGAIKYEEIIEKFGKEKTKEYLDQFMYEIKFMSMIHSLLAKNGIEYREGKMYGKIADDPYIKVYVEGETNELPHEMKIYITKNVDVYA
;
A
#
# COMPACT_ATOMS: atom_id res chain seq x y z
N MET A 1 -24.69 33.64 5.15
CA MET A 1 -23.21 33.46 5.10
C MET A 1 -22.93 32.16 4.35
N ARG A 2 -21.90 32.08 3.49
CA ARG A 2 -21.55 30.82 2.79
C ARG A 2 -20.53 30.04 3.61
N LEU A 3 -20.76 28.76 3.81
CA LEU A 3 -19.88 27.86 4.56
C LEU A 3 -19.45 26.71 3.63
N PHE A 4 -18.15 26.47 3.51
CA PHE A 4 -17.60 25.31 2.80
C PHE A 4 -17.77 24.05 3.67
N VAL A 5 -18.34 22.99 3.09
CA VAL A 5 -18.65 21.74 3.82
C VAL A 5 -17.69 20.61 3.46
N GLY A 6 -17.16 20.60 2.23
CA GLY A 6 -16.21 19.59 1.79
C GLY A 6 -16.06 19.49 0.27
N SER A 7 -15.14 18.64 -0.15
CA SER A 7 -14.90 18.24 -1.54
C SER A 7 -15.24 16.76 -1.68
N PHE A 8 -16.02 16.41 -2.70
CA PHE A 8 -16.50 15.03 -2.91
C PHE A 8 -16.26 14.60 -4.37
N GLU A 9 -16.14 13.30 -4.59
CA GLU A 9 -16.06 12.74 -5.95
C GLU A 9 -17.38 12.99 -6.72
N GLU A 10 -17.33 12.95 -8.06
CA GLU A 10 -18.47 13.39 -8.89
C GLU A 10 -19.72 12.52 -8.74
N ASP A 11 -19.55 11.24 -8.43
CA ASP A 11 -20.61 10.29 -8.11
C ASP A 11 -21.18 10.52 -6.70
N GLU A 12 -20.34 10.79 -5.70
CA GLU A 12 -20.77 11.04 -4.31
C GLU A 12 -21.40 12.43 -4.10
N VAL A 13 -20.95 13.44 -4.86
CA VAL A 13 -21.33 14.84 -4.62
C VAL A 13 -22.84 15.07 -4.77
N ASN A 14 -23.51 14.32 -5.65
CA ASN A 14 -24.94 14.45 -5.87
C ASN A 14 -25.72 13.91 -4.66
N GLU A 15 -25.29 12.79 -4.09
CA GLU A 15 -25.90 12.19 -2.90
C GLU A 15 -25.78 13.13 -1.70
N VAL A 16 -24.59 13.68 -1.46
CA VAL A 16 -24.34 14.65 -0.38
C VAL A 16 -25.22 15.90 -0.52
N VAL A 17 -25.35 16.44 -1.74
CA VAL A 17 -26.20 17.61 -2.00
C VAL A 17 -27.67 17.29 -1.80
N GLU A 18 -28.14 16.13 -2.24
CA GLU A 18 -29.52 15.69 -2.00
C GLU A 18 -29.82 15.57 -0.52
N ASP A 19 -28.94 14.96 0.26
CA ASP A 19 -29.15 14.77 1.69
C ASP A 19 -29.16 16.10 2.45
N LEU A 20 -28.28 17.05 2.08
CA LEU A 20 -28.31 18.42 2.60
C LEU A 20 -29.64 19.13 2.27
N ARG A 21 -30.15 18.95 1.04
CA ARG A 21 -31.44 19.53 0.64
C ARG A 21 -32.62 18.90 1.39
N LYS A 22 -32.61 17.58 1.59
CA LYS A 22 -33.62 16.87 2.41
C LYS A 22 -33.62 17.38 3.85
N ALA A 23 -32.45 17.73 4.38
CA ALA A 23 -32.29 18.36 5.69
C ALA A 23 -32.68 19.85 5.73
N GLY A 24 -33.15 20.43 4.62
CA GLY A 24 -33.56 21.83 4.53
C GLY A 24 -32.41 22.82 4.37
N VAL A 25 -31.19 22.33 4.15
CA VAL A 25 -30.00 23.16 3.93
C VAL A 25 -29.92 23.52 2.45
N ARG A 26 -29.88 24.83 2.17
CA ARG A 26 -29.63 25.30 0.81
C ARG A 26 -28.16 25.04 0.47
N SER A 27 -27.92 24.17 -0.50
CA SER A 27 -26.60 23.76 -1.00
C SER A 27 -26.45 24.09 -2.48
N ASP A 28 -25.29 24.65 -2.85
CA ASP A 28 -24.90 24.89 -4.25
C ASP A 28 -23.58 24.15 -4.53
N LEU A 29 -23.52 23.51 -5.71
CA LEU A 29 -22.29 22.95 -6.26
C LEU A 29 -21.48 24.06 -6.92
N ARG A 30 -20.22 24.24 -6.51
CA ARG A 30 -19.30 25.09 -7.26
C ARG A 30 -18.74 24.32 -8.46
N HIS A 31 -18.61 25.01 -9.59
CA HIS A 31 -17.81 24.55 -10.74
C HIS A 31 -16.29 24.50 -10.45
N ALA A 32 -15.86 24.77 -9.20
CA ALA A 32 -14.46 24.67 -8.82
C ALA A 32 -14.10 23.20 -8.71
N LEU A 33 -13.39 22.70 -9.72
CA LEU A 33 -12.73 21.41 -9.71
C LEU A 33 -11.53 21.54 -8.76
N ASN A 34 -11.51 20.77 -7.68
CA ASN A 34 -10.26 20.51 -6.99
C ASN A 34 -9.61 19.32 -7.69
N ILE A 35 -8.42 19.56 -8.25
CA ILE A 35 -7.67 18.56 -9.00
C ILE A 35 -6.43 18.23 -8.18
N ASP A 36 -6.48 17.09 -7.51
CA ASP A 36 -5.31 16.53 -6.84
C ASP A 36 -4.62 15.58 -7.81
N ILE A 37 -3.35 15.87 -8.12
CA ILE A 37 -2.52 15.06 -8.99
C ILE A 37 -1.51 14.32 -8.13
N GLU A 38 -1.60 13.00 -8.14
CA GLU A 38 -0.62 12.11 -7.53
C GLU A 38 0.26 11.54 -8.65
N GLU A 39 1.52 11.97 -8.71
CA GLU A 39 2.51 11.45 -9.65
C GLU A 39 3.36 10.39 -8.93
N LYS A 40 3.47 9.20 -9.54
CA LYS A 40 4.28 8.10 -9.03
C LYS A 40 5.25 7.62 -10.08
N TYR A 41 6.53 7.67 -9.75
CA TYR A 41 7.58 7.14 -10.60
C TYR A 41 7.76 5.65 -10.35
N TYR A 42 8.12 4.92 -11.39
CA TYR A 42 8.27 3.48 -11.30
C TYR A 42 9.40 2.94 -12.17
N ILE A 43 9.86 1.75 -11.81
CA ILE A 43 10.75 0.93 -12.61
C ILE A 43 9.99 -0.33 -13.00
N GLU A 44 9.97 -0.67 -14.29
CA GLU A 44 9.23 -1.82 -14.81
C GLU A 44 10.04 -2.56 -15.89
N GLY A 45 10.15 -3.88 -15.75
CA GLY A 45 10.92 -4.73 -16.65
C GLY A 45 11.47 -5.98 -15.96
N LYS A 46 12.21 -6.80 -16.72
CA LYS A 46 12.97 -7.92 -16.15
C LYS A 46 14.18 -7.44 -15.38
N ILE A 47 14.51 -8.07 -14.27
CA ILE A 47 15.63 -7.66 -13.41
C ILE A 47 16.94 -7.55 -14.19
N SER A 48 17.25 -8.53 -15.05
CA SER A 48 18.47 -8.51 -15.86
C SER A 48 18.56 -7.28 -16.79
N GLU A 49 17.46 -6.94 -17.46
CA GLU A 49 17.35 -5.79 -18.36
C GLU A 49 17.40 -4.46 -17.60
N LEU A 50 16.75 -4.40 -16.43
CA LEU A 50 16.72 -3.22 -15.58
C LEU A 50 18.09 -2.90 -15.00
N LYS A 51 18.84 -3.91 -14.56
CA LYS A 51 20.21 -3.75 -14.07
C LYS A 51 21.13 -3.15 -15.12
N GLU A 52 21.03 -3.61 -16.37
CA GLU A 52 21.81 -3.04 -17.47
C GLU A 52 21.37 -1.59 -17.79
N LYS A 53 20.05 -1.37 -17.90
CA LYS A 53 19.47 -0.05 -18.22
C LYS A 53 19.84 1.02 -17.20
N TYR A 54 19.89 0.67 -15.92
CA TYR A 54 20.09 1.61 -14.82
C TYR A 54 21.45 1.48 -14.13
N LYS A 55 22.42 0.79 -14.73
CA LYS A 55 23.74 0.50 -14.11
C LYS A 55 24.48 1.71 -13.53
N GLU A 56 24.26 2.90 -14.08
CA GLU A 56 24.90 4.15 -13.62
C GLU A 56 24.09 4.88 -12.52
N LYS A 57 22.83 4.50 -12.31
CA LYS A 57 21.92 5.09 -11.32
C LYS A 57 21.94 4.26 -10.03
N LYS A 58 22.90 4.55 -9.14
CA LYS A 58 23.14 3.80 -7.89
C LYS A 58 21.85 3.55 -7.08
N ASN A 59 21.07 4.59 -6.80
CA ASN A 59 19.85 4.47 -6.01
C ASN A 59 18.82 3.52 -6.67
N VAL A 60 18.70 3.54 -7.99
CA VAL A 60 17.79 2.64 -8.72
C VAL A 60 18.29 1.21 -8.68
N ILE A 61 19.60 1.00 -8.81
CA ILE A 61 20.22 -0.34 -8.73
C ILE A 61 20.09 -0.93 -7.33
N GLU A 62 20.24 -0.12 -6.28
CA GLU A 62 20.02 -0.56 -4.90
C GLU A 62 18.60 -1.10 -4.71
N ILE A 63 17.59 -0.39 -5.22
CA ILE A 63 16.19 -0.82 -5.16
C ILE A 63 15.97 -2.11 -5.97
N ILE A 64 16.53 -2.22 -7.18
CA ILE A 64 16.42 -3.44 -7.99
C ILE A 64 17.05 -4.63 -7.25
N ASN A 65 18.22 -4.45 -6.64
CA ASN A 65 18.91 -5.51 -5.89
C ASN A 65 18.14 -5.92 -4.63
N GLU A 66 17.53 -4.95 -3.95
CA GLU A 66 16.71 -5.22 -2.77
C GLU A 66 15.49 -6.08 -3.13
N VAL A 67 14.79 -5.73 -4.21
CA VAL A 67 13.63 -6.49 -4.72
C VAL A 67 14.05 -7.87 -5.22
N GLU A 68 15.18 -7.99 -5.90
CA GLU A 68 15.73 -9.28 -6.32
C GLU A 68 16.00 -10.18 -5.10
N ASN A 69 16.65 -9.65 -4.07
CA ASN A 69 16.91 -10.39 -2.83
C ASN A 69 15.61 -10.83 -2.14
N TYR A 70 14.56 -10.00 -2.13
CA TYR A 70 13.24 -10.41 -1.64
C TYR A 70 12.66 -11.58 -2.44
N LEU A 71 12.73 -11.53 -3.77
CA LEU A 71 12.24 -12.60 -4.63
C LEU A 71 13.07 -13.88 -4.50
N GLU A 72 14.39 -13.78 -4.29
CA GLU A 72 15.24 -14.93 -4.01
C GLU A 72 14.90 -15.59 -2.67
N LYS A 73 14.71 -14.80 -1.61
CA LYS A 73 14.24 -15.31 -0.32
C LYS A 73 12.88 -15.99 -0.45
N ALA A 74 11.94 -15.38 -1.18
CA ALA A 74 10.64 -15.99 -1.44
C ALA A 74 10.77 -17.31 -2.23
N ARG A 75 11.64 -17.35 -3.23
CA ARG A 75 11.91 -18.55 -4.05
C ARG A 75 12.41 -19.73 -3.20
N GLN A 76 13.17 -19.45 -2.14
CA GLN A 76 13.68 -20.48 -1.22
C GLN A 76 12.62 -20.99 -0.25
N MET A 77 11.54 -20.23 -0.02
CA MET A 77 10.50 -20.56 0.96
C MET A 77 9.25 -21.19 0.35
N ILE A 78 8.89 -20.80 -0.88
CA ILE A 78 7.64 -21.24 -1.51
C ILE A 78 7.74 -22.73 -1.86
N GLU A 79 6.80 -23.48 -1.32
CA GLU A 79 6.56 -24.89 -1.65
C GLU A 79 5.20 -25.02 -2.34
N GLU A 80 5.07 -26.02 -3.23
CA GLU A 80 3.83 -26.27 -3.96
C GLU A 80 2.68 -26.58 -2.98
N GLY A 81 1.62 -25.76 -3.00
CA GLY A 81 0.46 -25.90 -2.11
C GLY A 81 0.66 -25.36 -0.70
N MET A 82 1.70 -24.56 -0.46
CA MET A 82 1.95 -23.86 0.81
C MET A 82 0.78 -22.93 1.16
N ASP A 83 0.45 -22.83 2.45
CA ASP A 83 -0.56 -21.87 2.92
C ASP A 83 -0.05 -20.43 2.81
N GLU A 84 -0.90 -19.53 2.30
CA GLU A 84 -0.57 -18.14 2.05
C GLU A 84 -0.17 -17.39 3.32
N LYS A 85 -0.89 -17.60 4.42
CA LYS A 85 -0.59 -16.94 5.70
C LYS A 85 0.66 -17.50 6.35
N GLU A 86 0.89 -18.80 6.18
CA GLU A 86 2.14 -19.43 6.60
C GLU A 86 3.34 -18.81 5.87
N PHE A 87 3.22 -18.60 4.55
CA PHE A 87 4.24 -17.90 3.77
C PHE A 87 4.44 -16.47 4.26
N GLU A 88 3.38 -15.68 4.39
CA GLU A 88 3.45 -14.29 4.86
C GLU A 88 4.17 -14.19 6.22
N GLU A 89 3.82 -15.05 7.18
CA GLU A 89 4.42 -15.02 8.52
C GLU A 89 5.91 -15.40 8.47
N LYS A 90 6.28 -16.47 7.75
CA LYS A 90 7.67 -16.89 7.58
C LYS A 90 8.51 -15.84 6.86
N PHE A 91 7.99 -15.33 5.74
CA PHE A 91 8.68 -14.37 4.90
C PHE A 91 8.94 -13.07 5.64
N LEU A 92 7.92 -12.47 6.26
CA LEU A 92 8.07 -11.24 7.04
C LEU A 92 9.01 -11.42 8.24
N ASN A 93 9.04 -12.59 8.89
CA ASN A 93 9.98 -12.84 9.99
C ASN A 93 11.44 -12.91 9.54
N GLU A 94 11.69 -13.22 8.26
CA GLU A 94 13.02 -13.29 7.66
C GLU A 94 13.48 -11.94 7.11
N VAL A 95 12.58 -11.15 6.50
CA VAL A 95 12.94 -9.87 5.89
C VAL A 95 12.79 -8.67 6.84
N MET A 96 11.98 -8.80 7.88
CA MET A 96 11.68 -7.75 8.86
C MET A 96 11.77 -8.31 10.30
N PRO A 97 12.96 -8.75 10.75
CA PRO A 97 13.11 -9.36 12.07
C PRO A 97 12.72 -8.44 13.23
N GLU A 98 12.81 -7.12 13.06
CA GLU A 98 12.41 -6.09 14.02
C GLU A 98 10.93 -6.15 14.39
N ARG A 99 10.07 -6.74 13.54
CA ARG A 99 8.64 -6.90 13.85
C ARG A 99 8.37 -7.72 15.13
N LYS A 100 9.35 -8.51 15.58
CA LYS A 100 9.27 -9.31 16.81
C LYS A 100 9.19 -8.43 18.06
N ASP A 101 9.66 -7.18 18.00
CA ASP A 101 9.59 -6.24 19.13
C ASP A 101 8.14 -5.87 19.50
N PHE A 102 7.20 -6.10 18.58
CA PHE A 102 5.78 -5.83 18.75
C PHE A 102 4.92 -7.10 18.92
N GLU A 103 5.53 -8.27 19.13
CA GLU A 103 4.80 -9.54 19.20
C GLU A 103 3.76 -9.57 20.33
N ASP A 104 4.05 -8.92 21.47
CA ASP A 104 3.10 -8.81 22.58
C ASP A 104 1.86 -7.99 22.21
N ILE A 105 2.05 -6.88 21.49
CA ILE A 105 0.95 -6.04 21.01
C ILE A 105 0.12 -6.82 19.98
N ARG A 106 0.78 -7.52 19.06
CA ARG A 106 0.13 -8.37 18.06
C ARG A 106 -0.69 -9.50 18.70
N LYS A 107 -0.18 -10.14 19.77
CA LYS A 107 -0.89 -11.16 20.55
C LYS A 107 -2.16 -10.60 21.19
N GLU A 108 -2.09 -9.39 21.76
CA GLU A 108 -3.27 -8.74 22.32
C GLU A 108 -4.30 -8.39 21.23
N MET A 109 -3.87 -7.81 20.11
CA MET A 109 -4.76 -7.48 18.98
C MET A 109 -5.45 -8.71 18.37
N ARG A 110 -4.75 -9.86 18.28
CA ARG A 110 -5.31 -11.14 17.80
C ARG A 110 -6.43 -11.69 18.69
N LYS A 111 -6.58 -11.24 19.94
CA LYS A 111 -7.68 -11.66 20.83
C LYS A 111 -9.04 -11.04 20.43
N GLY A 112 -9.07 -10.13 19.45
CA GLY A 112 -10.29 -9.71 18.73
C GLY A 112 -11.26 -8.82 19.49
N ALA A 113 -11.00 -8.52 20.78
CA ALA A 113 -11.93 -7.80 21.66
C ALA A 113 -11.31 -6.60 22.39
N ILE A 114 -10.02 -6.33 22.21
CA ILE A 114 -9.33 -5.26 22.93
C ILE A 114 -9.51 -3.96 22.17
N LYS A 115 -10.04 -2.93 22.85
CA LYS A 115 -10.16 -1.60 22.26
C LYS A 115 -8.78 -0.98 22.10
N TYR A 116 -8.63 -0.11 21.10
CA TYR A 116 -7.38 0.60 20.84
C TYR A 116 -6.88 1.37 22.08
N GLU A 117 -7.81 1.93 22.86
CA GLU A 117 -7.51 2.62 24.11
C GLU A 117 -6.87 1.69 25.16
N GLU A 118 -7.33 0.44 25.26
CA GLU A 118 -6.79 -0.54 26.21
C GLU A 118 -5.36 -0.99 25.82
N ILE A 119 -5.06 -1.04 24.52
CA ILE A 119 -3.70 -1.28 24.02
C ILE A 119 -2.79 -0.10 24.39
N ILE A 120 -3.25 1.13 24.20
CA ILE A 120 -2.49 2.33 24.59
C ILE A 120 -2.24 2.36 26.11
N GLU A 121 -3.24 2.06 26.93
CA GLU A 121 -3.10 2.01 28.38
C GLU A 121 -2.05 0.97 28.81
N LYS A 122 -2.00 -0.18 28.13
CA LYS A 122 -1.09 -1.28 28.46
C LYS A 122 0.35 -1.08 27.97
N PHE A 123 0.53 -0.58 26.74
CA PHE A 123 1.84 -0.54 26.08
C PHE A 123 2.38 0.89 25.89
N GLY A 124 1.57 1.90 26.16
CA GLY A 124 1.91 3.31 25.92
C GLY A 124 1.60 3.75 24.50
N LYS A 125 1.31 5.05 24.36
CA LYS A 125 0.91 5.67 23.08
C LYS A 125 1.98 5.57 22.00
N GLU A 126 3.24 5.81 22.37
CA GLU A 126 4.37 5.81 21.43
C GLU A 126 4.62 4.43 20.83
N LYS A 127 4.80 3.42 21.68
CA LYS A 127 4.98 2.02 21.25
C LYS A 127 3.80 1.50 20.44
N THR A 128 2.57 1.89 20.81
CA THR A 128 1.37 1.52 20.04
C THR A 128 1.37 2.16 18.64
N LYS A 129 1.81 3.43 18.53
CA LYS A 129 1.95 4.10 17.25
C LYS A 129 3.02 3.43 16.39
N GLU A 130 4.19 3.14 16.93
CA GLU A 130 5.26 2.42 16.22
C GLU A 130 4.78 1.06 15.69
N TYR A 131 4.01 0.31 16.50
CA TYR A 131 3.39 -0.92 16.06
C TYR A 131 2.42 -0.72 14.88
N LEU A 132 1.58 0.32 14.93
CA LEU A 132 0.66 0.62 13.82
C LEU A 132 1.40 1.00 12.55
N ASP A 133 2.45 1.81 12.67
CA ASP A 133 3.30 2.21 11.55
C ASP A 133 3.97 0.97 10.93
N GLN A 134 4.53 0.07 11.76
CA GLN A 134 5.08 -1.21 11.32
C GLN A 134 4.02 -2.11 10.67
N PHE A 135 2.83 -2.23 11.27
CA PHE A 135 1.75 -3.06 10.75
C PHE A 135 1.26 -2.57 9.38
N MET A 136 1.09 -1.25 9.22
CA MET A 136 0.72 -0.66 7.93
C MET A 136 1.81 -0.83 6.88
N TYR A 137 3.08 -0.75 7.29
CA TYR A 137 4.21 -1.04 6.41
C TYR A 137 4.22 -2.51 5.95
N GLU A 138 4.03 -3.46 6.87
CA GLU A 138 3.93 -4.89 6.55
C GLU A 138 2.82 -5.18 5.54
N ILE A 139 1.63 -4.57 5.69
CA ILE A 139 0.52 -4.75 4.73
C ILE A 139 0.91 -4.24 3.34
N LYS A 140 1.46 -3.03 3.25
CA LYS A 140 1.88 -2.44 1.96
C LYS A 140 2.97 -3.27 1.31
N PHE A 141 3.95 -3.69 2.10
CA PHE A 141 5.05 -4.51 1.65
C PHE A 141 4.58 -5.87 1.14
N MET A 142 3.74 -6.59 1.89
CA MET A 142 3.21 -7.86 1.44
C MET A 142 2.36 -7.70 0.18
N SER A 143 1.51 -6.67 0.10
CA SER A 143 0.75 -6.39 -1.13
C SER A 143 1.66 -6.25 -2.36
N MET A 144 2.78 -5.53 -2.23
CA MET A 144 3.80 -5.46 -3.28
C MET A 144 4.37 -6.84 -3.61
N ILE A 145 4.77 -7.62 -2.60
CA ILE A 145 5.34 -8.95 -2.77
C ILE A 145 4.36 -9.90 -3.47
N HIS A 146 3.10 -9.98 -3.05
CA HIS A 146 2.07 -10.81 -3.70
C HIS A 146 1.87 -10.40 -5.16
N SER A 147 1.85 -9.10 -5.45
CA SER A 147 1.77 -8.60 -6.84
C SER A 147 2.98 -9.06 -7.67
N LEU A 148 4.20 -8.99 -7.11
CA LEU A 148 5.41 -9.45 -7.78
C LEU A 148 5.39 -10.97 -7.98
N LEU A 149 5.03 -11.76 -6.96
CA LEU A 149 4.95 -13.22 -7.05
C LEU A 149 3.93 -13.65 -8.12
N ALA A 150 2.75 -13.03 -8.15
CA ALA A 150 1.72 -13.30 -9.15
C ALA A 150 2.20 -13.03 -10.58
N LYS A 151 2.89 -11.91 -10.80
CA LYS A 151 3.50 -11.58 -12.10
C LYS A 151 4.62 -12.54 -12.52
N ASN A 152 5.17 -13.30 -11.58
CA ASN A 152 6.32 -14.17 -11.78
C ASN A 152 6.01 -15.65 -11.69
N GLY A 153 4.74 -16.05 -11.86
CA GLY A 153 4.35 -17.45 -12.00
C GLY A 153 3.87 -18.13 -10.72
N ILE A 154 3.59 -17.37 -9.66
CA ILE A 154 2.88 -17.88 -8.48
C ILE A 154 1.38 -17.65 -8.64
N GLU A 155 0.60 -18.68 -8.36
CA GLU A 155 -0.86 -18.62 -8.36
C GLU A 155 -1.42 -18.86 -6.97
N TYR A 156 -2.51 -18.14 -6.64
CA TYR A 156 -3.21 -18.24 -5.36
C TYR A 156 -4.56 -18.91 -5.57
N ARG A 157 -4.80 -20.04 -4.89
CA ARG A 157 -6.07 -20.80 -4.98
C ARG A 157 -6.47 -21.28 -3.59
N GLU A 158 -7.66 -20.89 -3.14
CA GLU A 158 -8.21 -21.32 -1.84
C GLU A 158 -7.26 -21.08 -0.64
N GLY A 159 -6.53 -19.95 -0.65
CA GLY A 159 -5.56 -19.60 0.41
C GLY A 159 -4.24 -20.36 0.32
N LYS A 160 -3.96 -21.03 -0.80
CA LYS A 160 -2.71 -21.75 -1.05
C LYS A 160 -1.97 -21.20 -2.26
N MET A 161 -0.65 -21.35 -2.24
CA MET A 161 0.29 -20.86 -3.24
C MET A 161 0.80 -22.01 -4.11
N TYR A 162 0.85 -21.81 -5.43
CA TYR A 162 1.29 -22.81 -6.41
C TYR A 162 2.22 -22.18 -7.44
N GLY A 163 3.10 -22.97 -8.05
CA GLY A 163 3.98 -22.54 -9.13
C GLY A 163 5.39 -22.19 -8.66
N LYS A 164 6.15 -21.57 -9.57
CA LYS A 164 7.58 -21.26 -9.35
C LYS A 164 7.88 -19.85 -9.85
N ILE A 165 8.59 -19.08 -9.04
CA ILE A 165 9.10 -17.76 -9.42
C ILE A 165 10.06 -17.92 -10.62
N ALA A 166 9.79 -17.18 -11.69
CA ALA A 166 10.64 -17.11 -12.89
C ALA A 166 12.13 -16.87 -12.55
N ASP A 167 13.03 -17.45 -13.33
CA ASP A 167 14.48 -17.34 -13.07
C ASP A 167 15.01 -15.90 -13.24
N ASP A 168 14.44 -15.14 -14.19
CA ASP A 168 14.64 -13.70 -14.39
C ASP A 168 13.32 -12.96 -14.16
N PRO A 169 13.01 -12.57 -12.91
CA PRO A 169 11.73 -12.00 -12.55
C PRO A 169 11.44 -10.66 -13.24
N TYR A 170 10.18 -10.47 -13.61
CA TYR A 170 9.62 -9.18 -14.00
C TYR A 170 9.17 -8.40 -12.78
N ILE A 171 9.66 -7.18 -12.61
CA ILE A 171 9.28 -6.32 -11.49
C ILE A 171 8.61 -5.05 -11.99
N LYS A 172 7.65 -4.55 -11.21
CA LYS A 172 7.15 -3.18 -11.29
C LYS A 172 7.15 -2.62 -9.87
N VAL A 173 8.02 -1.67 -9.59
CA VAL A 173 8.15 -1.07 -8.25
C VAL A 173 8.10 0.45 -8.34
N TYR A 174 7.37 1.06 -7.42
CA TYR A 174 7.27 2.51 -7.32
C TYR A 174 8.43 3.07 -6.51
N VAL A 175 8.92 4.23 -6.92
CA VAL A 175 10.14 4.85 -6.39
C VAL A 175 9.79 6.24 -5.86
N GLU A 176 10.23 6.55 -4.64
CA GLU A 176 10.06 7.88 -4.04
C GLU A 176 11.34 8.71 -4.25
N GLY A 177 11.21 9.98 -4.69
CA GLY A 177 12.33 10.92 -4.84
C GLY A 177 12.40 11.66 -6.18
N GLU A 178 13.44 12.50 -6.37
CA GLU A 178 13.70 13.20 -7.64
C GLU A 178 14.00 12.20 -8.75
N THR A 179 13.00 11.97 -9.60
CA THR A 179 12.99 10.85 -10.55
C THR A 179 12.48 11.30 -11.91
N ASN A 180 12.73 12.56 -12.29
CA ASN A 180 12.35 13.19 -13.56
C ASN A 180 12.77 12.41 -14.83
N GLU A 181 13.59 11.36 -14.69
CA GLU A 181 14.06 10.48 -15.76
C GLU A 181 13.50 9.04 -15.69
N LEU A 182 12.61 8.75 -14.74
CA LEU A 182 11.88 7.49 -14.67
C LEU A 182 10.50 7.64 -15.33
N PRO A 183 9.95 6.55 -15.89
CA PRO A 183 8.53 6.49 -16.19
C PRO A 183 7.71 6.86 -14.96
N HIS A 184 6.61 7.60 -15.17
CA HIS A 184 5.67 7.95 -14.13
C HIS A 184 4.24 7.63 -14.54
N GLU A 185 3.40 7.39 -13.55
CA GLU A 185 1.95 7.32 -13.69
C GLU A 185 1.35 8.51 -12.95
N MET A 186 0.38 9.17 -13.60
CA MET A 186 -0.39 10.24 -12.97
C MET A 186 -1.76 9.69 -12.60
N LYS A 187 -2.13 9.82 -11.34
CA LYS A 187 -3.50 9.64 -10.90
C LYS A 187 -4.11 11.00 -10.61
N ILE A 188 -5.19 11.29 -11.30
CA ILE A 188 -5.90 12.56 -11.21
C ILE A 188 -7.18 12.31 -10.42
N TYR A 189 -7.29 12.96 -9.26
CA TYR A 189 -8.51 12.97 -8.47
C TYR A 189 -9.21 14.30 -8.74
N ILE A 190 -10.43 14.22 -9.26
CA ILE A 190 -11.25 15.39 -9.55
C ILE A 190 -12.41 15.40 -8.57
N THR A 191 -12.40 16.35 -7.63
CA THR A 191 -13.47 16.51 -6.65
C THR A 191 -14.20 17.84 -6.86
N LYS A 192 -15.49 17.87 -6.53
CA LYS A 192 -16.34 19.07 -6.58
C LYS A 192 -16.57 19.61 -5.17
N ASN A 193 -16.48 20.92 -5.03
CA ASN A 193 -16.70 21.60 -3.77
C ASN A 193 -18.19 21.84 -3.50
N VAL A 194 -18.65 21.52 -2.29
CA VAL A 194 -20.00 21.76 -1.79
C VAL A 194 -19.99 22.92 -0.79
N ASP A 195 -20.73 23.98 -1.12
CA ASP A 195 -20.97 25.11 -0.23
C ASP A 195 -22.43 25.08 0.26
N VAL A 196 -22.66 25.43 1.52
CA VAL A 196 -23.99 25.63 2.10
C VAL A 196 -24.22 27.07 2.51
N TYR A 197 -25.50 27.47 2.54
CA TYR A 197 -25.91 28.79 3.00
C TYR A 197 -26.48 28.70 4.41
N ALA A 198 -25.92 29.52 5.31
CA ALA A 198 -26.48 29.86 6.62
C ALA A 198 -27.26 31.17 6.55
#